data_AF-A0A2A5GUR7-F1
#
_entry.id   AF-A0A2A5GUR7-F1
#
_cell.length_a   1.000
_cell.length_b   1.000
_cell.length_c   1.000
_cell.angle_alpha   90.00
_cell.angle_beta   90.00
_cell.angle_gamma   90.00
#
_symmetry.space_group_name_H-M   'P 1'
#
loop_
_entity.id
_entity.type
_entity.pdbx_description
1 polymer ?
#
loop_
_entity_poly.entity_id
_entity_poly.type
_entity_poly.pdbx_seq_one_letter_code
_entity_poly.pdbx_strand_id
1 'polypeptide(L)'
;MSVLSNHVTQVSINFINQNLGEVLKRQGYLGTEKTFLIWEAVSQYLNEAAVQKAFDFFSKVPVGSRLAFTYVLKDFITGENLYGQEKIYKKFILKDKIWHFGFDPNQIEAYLNKNGWKLIEDIDYAELGDRYVKPTGRSLGVLEIERMVYAAKNGHSIPVKTGFFEPLKKSFQTML
;
A
#
# COMPACT_ATOMS: atom_id res chain seq x y z
N MET A 1 -3.32 27.96 -21.88
CA MET A 1 -2.56 26.83 -22.45
C MET A 1 -1.91 26.09 -21.30
N SER A 2 -2.13 24.78 -21.18
CA SER A 2 -1.51 23.98 -20.11
C SER A 2 0.00 23.89 -20.36
N VAL A 3 0.80 24.17 -19.33
CA VAL A 3 2.28 24.31 -19.38
C VAL A 3 2.98 22.97 -19.11
N LEU A 4 2.29 21.85 -19.35
CA LEU A 4 2.84 20.52 -19.04
C LEU A 4 3.51 19.89 -20.27
N SER A 5 4.62 19.20 -20.00
CA SER A 5 5.36 18.42 -20.99
C SER A 5 4.43 17.43 -21.72
N ASN A 6 4.69 17.19 -23.01
CA ASN A 6 3.98 16.18 -23.82
C ASN A 6 4.14 14.74 -23.27
N HIS A 7 5.02 14.53 -22.29
CA HIS A 7 5.23 13.27 -21.59
C HIS A 7 4.39 13.13 -20.31
N VAL A 8 3.52 14.09 -20.00
CA VAL A 8 2.67 14.07 -18.81
C VAL A 8 1.20 14.11 -19.22
N THR A 9 0.50 13.01 -18.94
CA THR A 9 -0.97 12.95 -19.06
C THR A 9 -1.59 13.05 -17.68
N GLN A 10 -2.31 14.14 -17.42
CA GLN A 10 -3.07 14.28 -16.19
C GLN A 10 -4.41 13.54 -16.32
N VAL A 11 -4.73 12.73 -15.31
CA VAL A 11 -5.94 11.93 -15.30
C VAL A 11 -6.70 12.17 -14.01
N SER A 12 -7.87 12.79 -14.12
CA SER A 12 -8.75 13.01 -12.97
C SER A 12 -9.39 11.70 -12.52
N ILE A 13 -9.34 11.42 -11.22
CA ILE A 13 -9.94 10.22 -10.64
C ILE A 13 -10.44 10.47 -9.22
N ASN A 14 -11.56 9.82 -8.88
CA ASN A 14 -12.00 9.58 -7.52
C ASN A 14 -11.81 8.09 -7.19
N PHE A 15 -10.85 7.77 -6.32
CA PHE A 15 -10.48 6.39 -5.96
C PHE A 15 -11.59 5.60 -5.24
N ILE A 16 -12.57 6.29 -4.64
CA ILE A 16 -13.68 5.65 -3.92
C ILE A 16 -14.74 5.18 -4.92
N ASN A 17 -15.10 6.05 -5.86
CA ASN A 17 -16.27 5.88 -6.71
C ASN A 17 -15.95 5.38 -8.12
N GLN A 18 -14.70 5.45 -8.56
CA GLN A 18 -14.30 5.11 -9.93
C GLN A 18 -13.31 3.94 -9.97
N ASN A 19 -13.30 3.22 -11.10
CA ASN A 19 -12.34 2.17 -11.36
C ASN A 19 -11.07 2.75 -12.03
N LEU A 20 -9.93 2.65 -11.35
CA LEU A 20 -8.65 3.18 -11.84
C LEU A 20 -8.23 2.62 -13.19
N GLY A 21 -8.41 1.31 -13.41
CA GLY A 21 -8.06 0.67 -14.66
C GLY A 21 -8.90 1.17 -15.84
N GLU A 22 -10.21 1.35 -15.63
CA GLU A 22 -11.09 1.90 -16.66
C GLU A 22 -10.79 3.37 -16.97
N VAL A 23 -10.50 4.16 -15.94
CA VAL A 23 -10.15 5.58 -16.09
C VAL A 23 -8.86 5.72 -16.89
N LEU A 24 -7.81 4.97 -16.55
CA LEU A 24 -6.55 4.99 -17.28
C LEU A 24 -6.69 4.44 -18.70
N LYS A 25 -7.48 3.37 -18.92
CA LYS A 25 -7.73 2.81 -20.25
C LYS A 25 -8.37 3.82 -21.20
N ARG A 26 -9.30 4.65 -20.71
CA ARG A 26 -9.91 5.74 -21.51
C ARG A 26 -8.89 6.81 -21.92
N GLN A 27 -7.75 6.90 -21.22
CA GLN A 27 -6.64 7.80 -21.52
C GLN A 27 -5.52 7.10 -22.33
N GLY A 28 -5.78 5.91 -22.85
CA GLY A 28 -4.84 5.16 -23.70
C GLY A 28 -3.84 4.30 -22.94
N TYR A 29 -3.96 4.13 -21.62
CA TYR A 29 -3.12 3.19 -20.88
C TYR A 29 -3.49 1.75 -21.25
N LEU A 30 -2.53 1.03 -21.84
CA LEU A 30 -2.71 -0.35 -22.30
C LEU A 30 -2.37 -1.40 -21.24
N GLY A 31 -1.61 -1.04 -20.21
CA GLY A 31 -1.20 -1.97 -19.15
C GLY A 31 -0.19 -3.04 -19.57
N THR A 32 0.44 -2.90 -20.73
CA THR A 32 1.41 -3.86 -21.29
C THR A 32 2.85 -3.55 -20.91
N GLU A 33 3.13 -2.30 -20.54
CA GLU A 33 4.48 -1.82 -20.24
C GLU A 33 4.82 -1.97 -18.75
N LYS A 34 6.10 -2.24 -18.46
CA LYS A 34 6.62 -2.19 -17.10
C LYS A 34 6.35 -0.82 -16.50
N THR A 35 5.75 -0.79 -15.33
CA THR A 35 5.25 0.44 -14.71
C THR A 35 5.88 0.63 -13.33
N PHE A 36 6.24 1.88 -13.01
CA PHE A 36 6.60 2.29 -11.66
C PHE A 36 5.40 3.04 -11.06
N LEU A 37 4.75 2.44 -10.07
CA LEU A 37 3.58 3.01 -9.40
C LEU A 37 4.03 3.74 -8.13
N ILE A 38 3.61 5.00 -7.97
CA ILE A 38 3.79 5.77 -6.74
C ILE A 38 2.41 6.08 -6.17
N TRP A 39 2.18 5.71 -4.92
CA TRP A 39 0.92 5.91 -4.22
C TRP A 39 1.17 6.45 -2.80
N GLU A 40 1.59 7.71 -2.74
CA GLU A 40 2.06 8.37 -1.52
C GLU A 40 0.94 9.17 -0.84
N ALA A 41 0.79 8.98 0.48
CA ALA A 41 -0.15 9.71 1.33
C ALA A 41 -1.60 9.67 0.84
N VAL A 42 -2.05 8.50 0.34
CA VAL A 42 -3.42 8.31 -0.16
C VAL A 42 -4.24 7.30 0.66
N SER A 43 -3.65 6.18 1.05
CA SER A 43 -4.41 5.02 1.55
C SER A 43 -5.29 5.36 2.75
N GLN A 44 -4.83 6.27 3.62
CA GLN A 44 -5.55 6.67 4.82
C GLN A 44 -6.87 7.37 4.55
N TYR A 45 -7.07 7.98 3.38
CA TYR A 45 -8.30 8.66 3.01
C TYR A 45 -9.35 7.74 2.38
N LEU A 46 -9.00 6.47 2.16
CA LEU A 46 -9.84 5.50 1.49
C LEU A 46 -10.46 4.54 2.51
N ASN A 47 -11.63 4.00 2.17
CA ASN A 47 -12.13 2.81 2.85
C ASN A 47 -11.43 1.55 2.32
N GLU A 48 -11.50 0.45 3.09
CA GLU A 48 -10.84 -0.82 2.76
C GLU A 48 -11.20 -1.33 1.35
N ALA A 49 -12.46 -1.19 0.92
CA ALA A 49 -12.90 -1.61 -0.40
C ALA A 49 -12.22 -0.80 -1.53
N ALA A 50 -12.01 0.50 -1.34
CA ALA A 50 -11.32 1.36 -2.30
C ALA A 50 -9.81 1.07 -2.34
N VAL A 51 -9.19 0.79 -1.18
CA VAL A 51 -7.80 0.30 -1.12
C VAL A 51 -7.66 -1.02 -1.89
N GLN A 52 -8.56 -1.98 -1.64
CA GLN A 52 -8.52 -3.26 -2.35
C GLN A 52 -8.69 -3.08 -3.87
N LYS A 53 -9.60 -2.22 -4.33
CA LYS A 53 -9.75 -1.91 -5.76
C LYS A 53 -8.48 -1.31 -6.38
N ALA A 54 -7.75 -0.46 -5.65
CA ALA A 54 -6.47 0.07 -6.10
C ALA A 54 -5.42 -1.06 -6.23
N PHE A 55 -5.30 -1.92 -5.22
CA PHE A 55 -4.41 -3.08 -5.27
C PHE A 55 -4.79 -4.11 -6.32
N ASP A 56 -6.09 -4.30 -6.61
CA ASP A 56 -6.56 -5.14 -7.71
C ASP A 56 -6.06 -4.60 -9.06
N PHE A 57 -6.02 -3.28 -9.25
CA PHE A 57 -5.40 -2.67 -10.42
C PHE A 57 -3.88 -2.85 -10.41
N PHE A 58 -3.21 -2.55 -9.29
CA PHE A 58 -1.76 -2.72 -9.16
C PHE A 58 -1.35 -4.18 -9.44
N SER A 59 -2.14 -5.16 -9.04
CA SER A 59 -1.85 -6.59 -9.26
C SER A 59 -1.72 -6.97 -10.74
N LYS A 60 -2.30 -6.17 -11.65
CA LYS A 60 -2.37 -6.44 -13.09
C LYS A 60 -1.20 -5.87 -13.88
N VAL A 61 -0.33 -5.06 -13.27
CA VAL A 61 0.82 -4.50 -14.00
C VAL A 61 1.83 -5.61 -14.33
N PRO A 62 2.60 -5.47 -15.43
CA PRO A 62 3.52 -6.51 -15.88
C PRO A 62 4.65 -6.83 -14.88
N VAL A 63 5.19 -8.05 -14.97
CA VAL A 63 6.39 -8.47 -14.23
C VAL A 63 7.55 -7.52 -14.51
N GLY A 64 8.35 -7.25 -13.48
CA GLY A 64 9.43 -6.26 -13.54
C GLY A 64 9.00 -4.84 -13.18
N SER A 65 7.70 -4.59 -13.01
CA SER A 65 7.16 -3.36 -12.42
C SER A 65 7.58 -3.18 -10.96
N ARG A 66 7.34 -1.97 -10.45
CA ARG A 66 7.64 -1.56 -9.07
C ARG A 66 6.48 -0.78 -8.48
N LEU A 67 6.35 -0.86 -7.17
CA LEU A 67 5.35 -0.13 -6.39
C LEU A 67 6.05 0.53 -5.20
N ALA A 68 5.84 1.83 -5.04
CA ALA A 68 6.19 2.58 -3.86
C ALA A 68 4.90 3.20 -3.29
N PHE A 69 4.62 3.02 -2.01
CA PHE A 69 3.48 3.66 -1.35
C PHE A 69 3.80 3.96 0.10
N THR A 70 3.08 4.91 0.68
CA THR A 70 3.11 5.14 2.13
C THR A 70 1.81 4.71 2.77
N TYR A 71 1.87 4.38 4.06
CA TYR A 71 0.69 4.07 4.84
C TYR A 71 0.83 4.53 6.28
N VAL A 72 -0.31 4.76 6.92
CA VAL A 72 -0.39 4.99 8.36
C VAL A 72 -0.71 3.71 9.12
N LEU A 73 -0.25 3.62 10.36
CA LEU A 73 -0.42 2.43 11.20
C LEU A 73 -1.89 2.16 11.53
N LYS A 74 -2.31 0.90 11.42
CA LYS A 74 -3.68 0.48 11.70
C LYS A 74 -4.11 0.74 13.14
N ASP A 75 -3.25 0.47 14.10
CA ASP A 75 -3.52 0.67 15.54
C ASP A 75 -3.63 2.17 15.92
N PHE A 76 -2.98 3.05 15.15
CA PHE A 76 -3.24 4.49 15.23
C PHE A 76 -4.64 4.86 14.72
N ILE A 77 -5.10 4.26 13.62
CA ILE A 77 -6.45 4.51 13.08
C ILE A 77 -7.52 4.03 14.07
N THR A 78 -7.32 2.91 14.75
CA THR A 78 -8.27 2.37 15.74
C THR A 78 -8.17 3.03 17.11
N GLY A 79 -7.12 3.84 17.35
CA GLY A 79 -6.88 4.52 18.62
C GLY A 79 -6.31 3.60 19.70
N GLU A 80 -5.81 2.43 19.32
CA GLU A 80 -5.12 1.48 20.21
C GLU A 80 -3.75 2.00 20.65
N ASN A 81 -3.04 2.68 19.74
CA ASN A 81 -1.77 3.33 20.04
C ASN A 81 -1.65 4.68 19.33
N LEU A 82 -1.39 5.74 20.09
CA LEU A 82 -1.35 7.11 19.57
C LEU A 82 0.06 7.60 19.24
N TYR A 83 1.11 6.90 19.67
CA TYR A 83 2.51 7.25 19.38
C TYR A 83 2.86 8.72 19.72
N GLY A 84 2.26 9.29 20.78
CA GLY A 84 2.43 10.71 21.13
C GLY A 84 1.84 11.71 20.10
N GLN A 85 0.99 11.24 19.19
CA GLN A 85 0.36 12.02 18.12
C GLN A 85 -1.12 12.33 18.42
N GLU A 86 -1.48 12.60 19.68
CA GLU A 86 -2.87 12.85 20.12
C GLU A 86 -3.53 14.00 19.36
N LYS A 87 -2.75 15.04 19.02
CA LYS A 87 -3.24 16.18 18.25
C LYS A 87 -3.66 15.78 16.83
N ILE A 88 -2.87 14.91 16.20
CA ILE A 88 -3.14 14.37 14.85
C ILE A 88 -4.37 13.46 14.91
N TYR A 89 -4.43 12.56 15.89
CA TYR A 89 -5.56 11.67 16.09
C TYR A 89 -6.86 12.44 16.30
N LYS A 90 -6.87 13.42 17.22
CA LYS A 90 -8.03 14.27 17.49
C LYS A 90 -8.46 15.04 16.24
N LYS A 91 -7.51 15.55 15.46
CA LYS A 91 -7.80 16.32 14.25
C LYS A 91 -8.39 15.43 13.16
N PHE A 92 -7.65 14.41 12.71
CA PHE A 92 -7.98 13.69 11.47
C PHE A 92 -8.92 12.51 11.65
N ILE A 93 -8.92 11.87 12.83
CA ILE A 93 -9.79 10.72 13.13
C ILE A 93 -11.09 11.19 13.81
N LEU A 94 -10.99 11.98 14.88
CA LEU A 94 -12.17 12.31 15.68
C LEU A 94 -12.99 13.50 15.13
N LYS A 95 -12.31 14.59 14.76
CA LYS A 95 -12.95 15.84 14.35
C LYS A 95 -13.26 15.86 12.85
N ASP A 96 -12.22 15.82 12.04
CA ASP A 96 -12.32 15.98 10.59
C ASP A 96 -12.81 14.67 9.94
N LYS A 97 -12.57 13.52 10.61
CA LYS A 97 -13.02 12.17 10.20
C LYS A 97 -12.66 11.85 8.75
N ILE A 98 -11.41 12.12 8.38
CA ILE A 98 -10.91 11.94 7.00
C ILE A 98 -9.91 10.79 6.89
N TRP A 99 -9.40 10.28 8.00
CA TRP A 99 -8.54 9.11 8.01
C TRP A 99 -9.35 7.89 8.45
N HIS A 100 -9.33 6.85 7.62
CA HIS A 100 -10.24 5.71 7.70
C HIS A 100 -9.54 4.36 7.68
N PHE A 101 -8.32 4.31 7.14
CA PHE A 101 -7.63 3.06 6.87
C PHE A 101 -6.15 3.14 7.23
N GLY A 102 -5.61 2.05 7.74
CA GLY A 102 -4.20 1.87 8.02
C GLY A 102 -3.80 0.41 7.82
N PHE A 103 -2.53 0.17 7.51
CA PHE A 103 -1.99 -1.19 7.43
C PHE A 103 -1.34 -1.59 8.77
N ASP A 104 -1.43 -2.88 9.08
CA ASP A 104 -0.62 -3.49 10.13
C ASP A 104 0.75 -3.86 9.51
N PRO A 105 1.86 -3.30 10.02
CA PRO A 105 3.20 -3.62 9.54
C PRO A 105 3.50 -5.11 9.55
N ASN A 106 2.96 -5.87 10.52
CA ASN A 106 3.19 -7.31 10.63
C ASN A 106 2.47 -8.11 9.52
N GLN A 107 1.52 -7.50 8.83
CA GLN A 107 0.73 -8.14 7.78
C GLN A 107 1.04 -7.58 6.38
N ILE A 108 1.89 -6.56 6.26
CA ILE A 108 2.11 -5.86 4.99
C ILE A 108 2.73 -6.78 3.93
N GLU A 109 3.69 -7.61 4.31
CA GLU A 109 4.31 -8.57 3.41
C GLU A 109 3.30 -9.61 2.90
N ALA A 110 2.50 -10.16 3.80
CA ALA A 110 1.45 -11.13 3.43
C ALA A 110 0.40 -10.48 2.50
N TYR A 111 0.00 -9.24 2.79
CA TYR A 111 -0.92 -8.47 1.96
C TYR A 111 -0.35 -8.24 0.56
N LEU A 112 0.92 -7.84 0.44
CA LEU A 112 1.60 -7.66 -0.85
C LEU A 112 1.70 -8.96 -1.63
N ASN A 113 2.11 -10.04 -0.96
CA ASN A 113 2.25 -11.37 -1.59
C ASN A 113 0.92 -11.85 -2.17
N LYS A 114 -0.19 -11.68 -1.43
CA LYS A 114 -1.55 -11.98 -1.92
C LYS A 114 -1.91 -11.20 -3.19
N ASN A 115 -1.41 -9.97 -3.32
CA ASN A 115 -1.61 -9.11 -4.49
C ASN A 115 -0.51 -9.28 -5.56
N GLY A 116 0.34 -10.30 -5.43
CA GLY A 116 1.39 -10.66 -6.39
C GLY A 116 2.60 -9.72 -6.37
N TRP A 117 2.86 -9.07 -5.24
CA TRP A 117 4.00 -8.18 -5.00
C TRP A 117 4.94 -8.79 -3.97
N LYS A 118 6.25 -8.67 -4.19
CA LYS A 118 7.26 -9.00 -3.18
C LYS A 118 7.71 -7.73 -2.48
N LEU A 119 7.61 -7.72 -1.16
CA LEU A 119 8.17 -6.67 -0.32
C LEU A 119 9.70 -6.62 -0.49
N ILE A 120 10.24 -5.42 -0.69
CA ILE A 120 11.69 -5.16 -0.68
C ILE A 120 12.04 -4.36 0.57
N GLU A 121 11.31 -3.29 0.84
CA GLU A 121 11.53 -2.44 2.01
C GLU A 121 10.19 -2.04 2.63
N ASP A 122 10.13 -2.02 3.95
CA ASP A 122 9.08 -1.39 4.75
C ASP A 122 9.78 -0.62 5.87
N ILE A 123 9.90 0.69 5.68
CA ILE A 123 10.76 1.57 6.47
C ILE A 123 9.87 2.58 7.21
N ASP A 124 10.09 2.75 8.52
CA ASP A 124 9.43 3.83 9.26
C ASP A 124 10.01 5.21 8.92
N TYR A 125 9.23 6.24 9.24
CA TYR A 125 9.66 7.61 9.00
C TYR A 125 10.90 8.04 9.79
N ALA A 126 11.17 7.42 10.95
CA ALA A 126 12.39 7.73 11.70
C ALA A 126 13.63 7.27 10.93
N GLU A 127 13.62 6.03 10.46
CA GLU A 127 14.69 5.46 9.64
C GLU A 127 14.82 6.17 8.28
N LEU A 128 13.72 6.55 7.63
CA LEU A 128 13.76 7.41 6.44
C LEU A 128 14.44 8.76 6.73
N GLY A 129 14.09 9.37 7.86
CA GLY A 129 14.69 10.61 8.33
C GLY A 129 16.21 10.47 8.48
N ASP A 130 16.66 9.38 9.09
CA ASP A 130 18.08 9.09 9.31
C ASP A 130 18.83 8.85 8.00
N ARG A 131 18.26 8.05 7.09
CA ARG A 131 18.91 7.66 5.84
C ARG A 131 18.92 8.77 4.78
N TYR A 132 17.86 9.55 4.68
CA TYR A 132 17.64 10.43 3.52
C TYR A 132 17.42 11.91 3.86
N VAL A 133 16.98 12.25 5.08
CA VAL A 133 16.75 13.66 5.45
C VAL A 133 17.98 14.25 6.12
N LYS A 134 18.45 13.64 7.23
CA LYS A 134 19.59 14.15 8.01
C LYS A 134 20.84 14.40 7.14
N PRO A 135 21.24 13.52 6.19
CA PRO A 135 22.41 13.75 5.36
C PRO A 135 22.31 14.97 4.43
N THR A 136 21.09 15.45 4.14
CA THR A 136 20.88 16.64 3.31
C THR A 136 21.02 17.96 4.07
N GLY A 137 21.13 17.91 5.40
CA GLY A 137 21.11 19.09 6.27
C GLY A 137 19.74 19.78 6.38
N ARG A 138 18.68 19.21 5.78
CA ARG A 138 17.32 19.76 5.86
C ARG A 138 16.67 19.36 7.19
N SER A 139 15.87 20.27 7.74
CA SER A 139 14.99 19.97 8.87
C SER A 139 13.59 19.66 8.34
N LEU A 140 13.31 18.37 8.12
CA LEU A 140 11.97 17.88 7.80
C LEU A 140 11.45 17.08 9.01
N GLY A 141 10.17 17.24 9.32
CA GLY A 141 9.53 16.47 10.39
C GLY A 141 9.40 15.00 10.02
N VAL A 142 9.37 14.14 11.04
CA VAL A 142 9.03 12.72 10.91
C VAL A 142 7.62 12.50 11.43
N LEU A 143 6.85 11.67 10.73
CA LEU A 143 5.53 11.26 11.17
C LEU A 143 5.63 9.81 11.65
N GLU A 144 5.83 9.59 12.96
CA GLU A 144 6.10 8.26 13.55
C GLU A 144 5.05 7.19 13.23
N ILE A 145 3.85 7.62 12.85
CA ILE A 145 2.71 6.78 12.50
C ILE A 145 2.64 6.47 11.00
N GLU A 146 3.60 6.90 10.20
CA GLU A 146 3.66 6.65 8.76
C GLU A 146 4.89 5.80 8.42
N ARG A 147 4.72 4.92 7.43
CA ARG A 147 5.75 4.04 6.89
C ARG A 147 5.76 4.12 5.37
N MET A 148 6.90 3.79 4.75
CA MET A 148 7.06 3.70 3.31
C MET A 148 7.40 2.27 2.91
N VAL A 149 6.71 1.81 1.87
CA VAL A 149 6.92 0.49 1.28
C VAL A 149 7.50 0.63 -0.12
N TYR A 150 8.50 -0.19 -0.40
CA TYR A 150 8.98 -0.47 -1.74
C TYR A 150 8.83 -1.95 -2.08
N ALA A 151 8.21 -2.25 -3.23
CA ALA A 151 7.89 -3.61 -3.65
C ALA A 151 8.16 -3.84 -5.14
N ALA A 152 8.42 -5.09 -5.50
CA ALA A 152 8.62 -5.53 -6.88
C ALA A 152 7.54 -6.50 -7.37
N LYS A 153 7.17 -6.35 -8.64
CA LYS A 153 6.27 -7.28 -9.31
C LYS A 153 7.05 -8.52 -9.75
N ASN A 154 6.81 -9.64 -9.07
CA ASN A 154 7.45 -10.91 -9.39
C ASN A 154 6.67 -11.70 -10.44
N GLY A 155 7.39 -12.51 -11.24
CA GLY A 155 6.80 -13.43 -12.22
C GLY A 155 6.30 -14.76 -11.66
N HIS A 156 6.47 -14.99 -10.36
CA HIS A 156 5.91 -16.16 -9.69
C HIS A 156 4.51 -15.82 -9.18
N SER A 157 3.51 -16.03 -10.03
CA SER A 157 2.14 -16.23 -9.56
C SER A 157 2.13 -17.46 -8.66
N ILE A 158 1.95 -17.28 -7.35
CA ILE A 158 1.55 -18.40 -6.50
C ILE A 158 0.12 -18.75 -6.97
N PRO A 159 -0.14 -19.96 -7.49
CA PRO A 159 -1.50 -20.35 -7.76
C PRO A 159 -2.24 -20.36 -6.41
N VAL A 160 -3.25 -19.51 -6.28
CA VAL A 160 -4.20 -19.61 -5.18
C VAL A 160 -4.87 -20.99 -5.33
N LYS A 161 -4.42 -21.98 -4.56
CA LYS A 161 -5.16 -23.22 -4.40
C LYS A 161 -6.41 -22.89 -3.59
N THR A 162 -7.50 -22.54 -4.26
CA THR A 162 -8.84 -22.78 -3.73
C THR A 162 -9.02 -24.29 -3.70
N GLY A 163 -8.87 -24.89 -2.51
CA GLY A 163 -8.98 -26.34 -2.34
C GLY A 163 -9.19 -26.74 -0.88
N PHE A 164 -10.46 -26.92 -0.54
CA PHE A 164 -11.03 -27.87 0.42
C PHE A 164 -10.39 -28.04 1.81
N PHE A 165 -11.16 -27.64 2.82
CA PHE A 165 -11.12 -28.21 4.16
C PHE A 165 -11.35 -29.73 4.09
N GLU A 166 -10.40 -30.52 4.58
CA GLU A 166 -10.68 -31.80 5.24
C GLU A 166 -9.84 -31.92 6.52
N PRO A 167 -10.44 -32.27 7.66
CA PRO A 167 -9.70 -32.53 8.89
C PRO A 167 -9.32 -34.01 8.95
N LEU A 168 -8.02 -34.32 8.90
CA LEU A 168 -7.57 -35.70 9.19
C LEU A 168 -7.04 -35.82 10.62
N LYS A 169 -7.75 -36.73 11.31
CA LYS A 169 -7.62 -37.15 12.70
C LYS A 169 -6.25 -37.75 13.02
N LYS A 170 -5.89 -37.63 14.30
CA LYS A 170 -4.82 -38.34 15.02
C LYS A 170 -4.60 -39.78 14.52
N SER A 171 -3.34 -40.17 14.34
CA SER A 171 -2.85 -41.48 14.76
C SER A 171 -1.48 -41.33 15.44
N PHE A 172 -1.48 -41.54 16.75
CA PHE A 172 -0.29 -41.97 17.48
C PHE A 172 -0.13 -43.46 17.21
N GLN A 173 1.04 -43.89 16.74
CA GLN A 173 1.52 -45.25 16.95
C GLN A 173 3.06 -45.28 16.89
N THR A 174 3.64 -45.47 18.07
CA THR A 174 4.86 -46.25 18.38
C THR A 174 4.80 -47.58 17.59
N MET A 175 5.86 -48.26 17.17
CA MET A 175 7.15 -48.59 17.79
C MET A 175 7.92 -49.44 16.75
N LEU A 176 9.26 -49.43 16.75
CA LEU A 176 10.18 -50.42 16.12
C LEU A 176 9.85 -50.96 14.71
#